data_AF-A0A0C1I4M7-F1
#
_entry.id   AF-A0A0C1I4M7-F1
#
_cell.length_a   1.000
_cell.length_b   1.000
_cell.length_c   1.000
_cell.angle_alpha   90.00
_cell.angle_beta   90.00
_cell.angle_gamma   90.00
#
_symmetry.space_group_name_H-M   'P 1'
#
loop_
_entity.id
_entity.type
_entity.pdbx_description
1 polymer ?
#
loop_
_entity_poly.entity_id
_entity_poly.type
_entity_poly.pdbx_seq_one_letter_code
_entity_poly.pdbx_strand_id
1 'polypeptide(L)'
;FLSVDPLTRNFAWNSPYAYAENSPIKYIDLDGAEKYDPSSKPTGVTHIRLATVPTHTSSANTEYSIKAGLYQLYPVTDPSGKNKAYWLARYTYTEGPYSGMHRDDWIVGTDGVGDFVKNADKHYNKAAWIENFGGADQLFNTKSVLQGYGRTWTPQNIATGLTIGLGGYLALSQSLLRSEAKGIVSTELRTQKQKSQHVVGGNATTGKSTMNSAEDAQNVLDALHNNEGQILKIEPGQNRVYFRFDGVTGNFVNQGTSEKSSLFMIKGSSNGATVVPVNPKKTF
;
A
#
# COMPACT_ATOMS: atom_id res chain seq x y z
N PHE A 1 -3.39 -13.70 24.70
CA PHE A 1 -2.09 -14.36 24.50
C PHE A 1 -1.30 -14.45 25.80
N LEU A 2 -0.35 -15.39 25.92
CA LEU A 2 0.53 -15.53 27.10
C LEU A 2 1.76 -14.60 27.06
N SER A 3 2.05 -14.02 25.89
CA SER A 3 3.14 -13.05 25.67
C SER A 3 2.62 -11.84 24.90
N VAL A 4 3.41 -10.76 24.89
CA VAL A 4 3.14 -9.53 24.11
C VAL A 4 3.22 -9.85 22.62
N ASP A 5 2.21 -9.44 21.85
CA ASP A 5 2.21 -9.53 20.39
C ASP A 5 3.39 -8.71 19.79
N PRO A 6 4.31 -9.35 19.03
CA PRO A 6 5.41 -8.67 18.35
C PRO A 6 4.98 -7.53 17.41
N LEU A 7 3.75 -7.59 16.89
CA LEU A 7 3.19 -6.60 15.98
C LEU A 7 2.56 -5.39 16.69
N THR A 8 2.55 -5.36 18.03
CA THR A 8 1.96 -4.26 18.81
C THR A 8 2.44 -2.86 18.41
N ARG A 9 3.70 -2.72 17.97
CA ARG A 9 4.25 -1.44 17.49
C ARG A 9 3.53 -0.89 16.26
N ASN A 10 2.94 -1.77 15.45
CA ASN A 10 2.21 -1.42 14.25
C ASN A 10 0.71 -1.16 14.52
N PHE A 11 0.21 -1.59 15.69
CA PHE A 11 -1.20 -1.57 16.06
C PHE A 11 -1.41 -0.89 17.42
N ALA A 12 -0.92 0.35 17.56
CA ALA A 12 -0.94 1.09 18.82
C ALA A 12 -2.35 1.32 19.43
N TRP A 13 -3.40 1.16 18.62
CA TRP A 13 -4.80 1.27 19.05
C TRP A 13 -5.38 -0.03 19.62
N ASN A 14 -4.68 -1.16 19.50
CA ASN A 14 -5.15 -2.46 19.95
C ASN A 14 -4.33 -2.96 21.14
N SER A 15 -4.97 -3.72 22.04
CA SER A 15 -4.24 -4.30 23.17
C SER A 15 -3.27 -5.38 22.64
N PRO A 16 -2.01 -5.43 23.11
CA PRO A 16 -1.04 -6.47 22.73
C PRO A 16 -1.44 -7.88 23.18
N TYR A 17 -2.54 -8.00 23.93
CA TYR A 17 -3.12 -9.26 24.39
C TYR A 17 -4.51 -9.53 23.82
N ALA A 18 -5.06 -8.64 22.99
CA ALA A 18 -6.37 -8.82 22.38
C ALA A 18 -6.36 -10.03 21.45
N TYR A 19 -7.36 -10.89 21.58
CA TYR A 19 -7.60 -11.98 20.64
C TYR A 19 -8.71 -11.56 19.68
N ALA A 20 -8.44 -11.61 18.37
CA ALA A 20 -9.44 -11.33 17.33
C ALA A 20 -10.22 -10.01 17.55
N GLU A 21 -9.53 -8.97 18.04
CA GLU A 21 -10.12 -7.66 18.41
C GLU A 21 -11.38 -7.76 19.30
N ASN A 22 -11.38 -8.68 20.27
CA ASN A 22 -12.51 -8.94 21.17
C ASN A 22 -13.81 -9.37 20.45
N SER A 23 -13.70 -9.87 19.21
CA SER A 23 -14.83 -10.35 18.41
C SER A 23 -14.64 -11.82 17.97
N PRO A 24 -14.47 -12.76 18.93
CA PRO A 24 -14.07 -14.15 18.65
C PRO A 24 -15.14 -14.99 17.96
N ILE A 25 -16.40 -14.54 17.95
CA ILE A 25 -17.48 -15.22 17.22
C ILE A 25 -17.34 -14.98 15.71
N LYS A 26 -16.87 -13.79 15.33
CA LYS A 26 -16.83 -13.36 13.93
C LYS A 26 -15.45 -13.50 13.32
N TYR A 27 -14.38 -13.36 14.10
CA TYR A 27 -13.04 -13.33 13.56
C TYR A 27 -12.11 -14.37 14.19
N ILE A 28 -11.11 -14.76 13.41
CA ILE A 28 -10.00 -15.62 13.83
C ILE A 28 -8.74 -14.76 13.87
N ASP A 29 -7.90 -14.98 14.88
CA ASP A 29 -6.59 -14.36 15.01
C ASP A 29 -5.55 -15.16 14.20
N LEU A 30 -4.88 -14.50 13.24
CA LEU A 30 -3.85 -15.13 12.40
C LEU A 30 -2.46 -14.84 12.96
N ASP A 31 -2.08 -15.56 14.02
CA ASP A 31 -0.77 -15.50 14.67
C ASP A 31 -0.32 -14.07 15.07
N GLY A 32 -1.24 -13.25 15.57
CA GLY A 32 -0.99 -11.86 15.98
C GLY A 32 -1.19 -10.82 14.88
N ALA A 33 -1.56 -11.22 13.66
CA ALA A 33 -2.01 -10.30 12.61
C ALA A 33 -3.46 -9.83 12.83
N GLU A 34 -3.93 -8.82 12.06
CA GLU A 34 -5.30 -8.29 12.14
C GLU A 34 -6.39 -9.38 12.05
N LYS A 35 -7.60 -9.05 12.55
CA LYS A 35 -8.79 -9.92 12.52
C LYS A 35 -9.07 -10.50 11.13
N TYR A 36 -9.23 -11.83 11.03
CA TYR A 36 -9.70 -12.50 9.82
C TYR A 36 -11.18 -12.86 9.90
N ASP A 37 -11.98 -12.40 8.94
CA ASP A 37 -13.38 -12.84 8.80
C ASP A 37 -13.42 -14.12 7.94
N PRO A 38 -13.78 -15.29 8.50
CA PRO A 38 -13.85 -16.54 7.75
C PRO A 38 -14.94 -16.53 6.67
N SER A 39 -15.91 -15.60 6.76
CA SER A 39 -16.90 -15.40 5.71
C SER A 39 -16.43 -14.46 4.58
N SER A 40 -15.29 -13.78 4.76
CA SER A 40 -14.74 -12.92 3.72
C SER A 40 -14.20 -13.76 2.57
N LYS A 41 -14.61 -13.39 1.35
CA LYS A 41 -14.12 -14.02 0.12
C LYS A 41 -13.07 -13.12 -0.49
N PRO A 42 -11.90 -13.66 -0.88
CA PRO A 42 -10.93 -12.85 -1.59
C PRO A 42 -11.54 -12.47 -2.95
N THR A 43 -11.33 -11.22 -3.33
CA THR A 43 -11.77 -10.64 -4.61
C THR A 43 -10.56 -10.21 -5.40
N GLY A 44 -10.63 -10.29 -6.73
CA GLY A 44 -9.51 -9.96 -7.61
C GLY A 44 -8.34 -10.95 -7.49
N VAL A 45 -7.10 -10.45 -7.53
CA VAL A 45 -5.88 -11.26 -7.51
C VAL A 45 -4.93 -10.74 -6.43
N THR A 46 -4.61 -11.57 -5.44
CA THR A 46 -3.80 -11.20 -4.27
C THR A 46 -2.61 -12.14 -4.13
N HIS A 47 -1.41 -11.60 -3.88
CA HIS A 47 -0.23 -12.45 -3.66
C HIS A 47 -0.38 -13.19 -2.32
N ILE A 48 0.05 -14.46 -2.23
CA ILE A 48 -0.20 -15.34 -1.08
C ILE A 48 0.34 -14.74 0.23
N ARG A 49 1.53 -14.10 0.19
CA ARG A 49 2.14 -13.42 1.35
C ARG A 49 1.35 -12.21 1.86
N LEU A 50 0.42 -11.70 1.05
CA LEU A 50 -0.45 -10.56 1.37
C LEU A 50 -1.90 -11.00 1.58
N ALA A 51 -2.19 -12.28 1.39
CA ALA A 51 -3.52 -12.81 1.50
C ALA A 51 -3.84 -13.05 2.97
N THR A 52 -4.97 -12.53 3.43
CA THR A 52 -5.49 -12.76 4.78
C THR A 52 -6.33 -14.03 4.86
N VAL A 53 -6.33 -14.90 3.83
CA VAL A 53 -7.13 -16.13 3.81
C VAL A 53 -6.30 -17.33 4.26
N PRO A 54 -6.93 -18.41 4.76
CA PRO A 54 -6.25 -19.67 5.03
C PRO A 54 -5.66 -20.24 3.73
N THR A 55 -4.34 -20.30 3.64
CA THR A 55 -3.62 -20.79 2.45
C THR A 55 -3.09 -22.20 2.66
N HIS A 56 -3.84 -23.08 3.33
CA HIS A 56 -3.41 -24.47 3.45
C HIS A 56 -3.62 -25.20 2.11
N THR A 57 -2.54 -25.76 1.58
CA THR A 57 -2.53 -26.53 0.34
C THR A 57 -3.49 -27.72 0.36
N SER A 58 -3.81 -28.24 1.54
CA SER A 58 -4.81 -29.31 1.75
C SER A 58 -6.24 -28.89 1.44
N SER A 59 -6.54 -27.60 1.34
CA SER A 59 -7.88 -27.09 1.02
C SER A 59 -8.11 -26.90 -0.48
N ALA A 60 -7.07 -27.01 -1.31
CA ALA A 60 -7.15 -26.88 -2.75
C ALA A 60 -7.47 -28.24 -3.40
N ASN A 61 -8.54 -28.30 -4.20
CA ASN A 61 -8.86 -29.50 -4.96
C ASN A 61 -7.93 -29.59 -6.17
N THR A 62 -7.05 -30.59 -6.18
CA THR A 62 -6.07 -30.81 -7.26
C THR A 62 -6.61 -31.57 -8.46
N GLU A 63 -7.81 -32.15 -8.37
CA GLU A 63 -8.47 -32.88 -9.46
C GLU A 63 -9.05 -31.93 -10.53
N TYR A 64 -9.34 -30.69 -10.15
CA TYR A 64 -9.88 -29.67 -11.03
C TYR A 64 -8.93 -28.48 -11.08
N SER A 65 -8.46 -28.11 -12.28
CA SER A 65 -7.64 -26.91 -12.44
C SER A 65 -7.95 -26.14 -13.72
N ILE A 66 -7.64 -24.85 -13.72
CA ILE A 66 -7.64 -24.00 -14.92
C ILE A 66 -6.19 -23.65 -15.23
N LYS A 67 -5.73 -23.96 -16.45
CA LYS A 67 -4.42 -23.54 -16.92
C LYS A 67 -4.42 -22.04 -17.26
N ALA A 68 -3.47 -21.30 -16.70
CA ALA A 68 -3.31 -19.86 -16.88
C ALA A 68 -1.83 -19.54 -17.10
N GLY A 69 -1.37 -19.55 -18.35
CA GLY A 69 0.06 -19.39 -18.67
C GLY A 69 0.92 -20.45 -17.97
N LEU A 70 1.86 -19.99 -17.14
CA LEU A 70 2.74 -20.81 -16.31
C LEU A 70 2.09 -21.31 -15.00
N TYR A 71 0.87 -20.89 -14.70
CA TYR A 71 0.15 -21.26 -13.48
C TYR A 71 -0.96 -22.28 -13.75
N GLN A 72 -1.29 -23.06 -12.72
CA GLN A 72 -2.55 -23.77 -12.58
C GLN A 72 -3.36 -23.18 -11.43
N LEU A 73 -4.62 -22.85 -11.71
CA LEU A 73 -5.58 -22.38 -10.71
C LEU A 73 -6.33 -23.57 -10.14
N TYR A 74 -6.17 -23.84 -8.85
CA TYR A 74 -6.89 -24.89 -8.12
C TYR A 74 -8.01 -24.27 -7.29
N PRO A 75 -9.26 -24.73 -7.37
CA PRO A 75 -10.33 -24.18 -6.56
C PRO A 75 -10.12 -24.57 -5.10
N VAL A 76 -10.33 -23.60 -4.22
CA VAL A 76 -10.28 -23.77 -2.77
C VAL A 76 -11.69 -23.73 -2.22
N THR A 77 -12.02 -24.74 -1.42
CA THR A 77 -13.30 -24.82 -0.71
C THR A 77 -13.15 -24.10 0.62
N ASP A 78 -14.09 -23.21 0.93
CA ASP A 78 -14.13 -22.53 2.23
C ASP A 78 -14.43 -23.57 3.34
N PRO A 79 -13.81 -23.44 4.54
CA PRO A 79 -14.17 -24.20 5.74
C PRO A 79 -15.69 -24.36 5.99
N SER A 80 -16.51 -23.42 5.53
CA SER A 80 -17.99 -23.50 5.61
C SER A 80 -18.63 -24.54 4.67
N GLY A 81 -17.86 -25.23 3.84
CA GLY A 81 -18.33 -26.28 2.92
C GLY A 81 -19.00 -25.75 1.65
N LYS A 82 -18.98 -24.43 1.39
CA LYS A 82 -19.51 -23.86 0.14
C LYS A 82 -18.48 -23.99 -0.99
N ASN A 83 -18.90 -24.64 -2.08
CA ASN A 83 -18.10 -24.87 -3.28
C ASN A 83 -17.52 -23.58 -3.88
N LYS A 84 -16.21 -23.59 -4.17
CA LYS A 84 -15.43 -22.55 -4.88
C LYS A 84 -15.48 -21.16 -4.24
N ALA A 85 -14.87 -21.02 -3.06
CA ALA A 85 -14.74 -19.70 -2.45
C ALA A 85 -13.72 -18.81 -3.19
N TYR A 86 -12.61 -19.41 -3.63
CA TYR A 86 -11.54 -18.77 -4.39
C TYR A 86 -10.65 -19.81 -5.08
N TRP A 87 -9.58 -19.35 -5.72
CA TRP A 87 -8.63 -20.17 -6.45
C TRP A 87 -7.21 -19.92 -5.95
N LEU A 88 -6.41 -20.98 -5.90
CA LEU A 88 -4.98 -20.95 -5.58
C LEU A 88 -4.18 -21.05 -6.88
N ALA A 89 -3.38 -20.04 -7.20
CA ALA A 89 -2.52 -20.06 -8.36
C ALA A 89 -1.16 -20.66 -8.01
N ARG A 90 -0.94 -21.86 -8.55
CA ARG A 90 0.27 -22.66 -8.35
C ARG A 90 1.14 -22.63 -9.59
N TYR A 91 2.38 -22.20 -9.41
CA TYR A 91 3.44 -22.33 -10.39
C TYR A 91 4.12 -23.69 -10.23
N THR A 92 4.33 -24.41 -11.32
CA THR A 92 5.09 -25.67 -11.31
C THR A 92 6.38 -25.46 -12.08
N TYR A 93 7.51 -25.73 -11.44
CA TYR A 93 8.81 -25.67 -12.09
C TYR A 93 8.89 -26.80 -13.12
N THR A 94 9.06 -26.44 -14.38
CA THR A 94 9.20 -27.41 -15.47
C THR A 94 10.66 -27.82 -15.71
N GLU A 95 11.60 -26.95 -15.35
CA GLU A 95 13.03 -27.11 -15.66
C GLU A 95 13.92 -26.75 -14.45
N GLY A 96 15.18 -27.20 -14.50
CA GLY A 96 16.18 -26.93 -13.46
C GLY A 96 16.10 -27.86 -12.24
N PRO A 97 16.88 -27.57 -11.18
CA PRO A 97 17.00 -28.43 -9.99
C PRO A 97 15.70 -28.53 -9.18
N TYR A 98 14.72 -27.66 -9.44
CA TYR A 98 13.42 -27.65 -8.80
C TYR A 98 12.32 -28.25 -9.69
N SER A 99 12.64 -28.85 -10.84
CA SER A 99 11.65 -29.46 -11.74
C SER A 99 10.75 -30.46 -11.00
N GLY A 100 9.44 -30.34 -11.19
CA GLY A 100 8.42 -31.13 -10.48
C GLY A 100 8.02 -30.58 -9.11
N MET A 101 8.76 -29.60 -8.57
CA MET A 101 8.32 -28.85 -7.40
C MET A 101 7.28 -27.79 -7.80
N HIS A 102 6.57 -27.28 -6.81
CA HIS A 102 5.58 -26.23 -7.02
C HIS A 102 5.70 -25.14 -5.97
N ARG A 103 5.17 -23.98 -6.33
CA ARG A 103 5.07 -22.82 -5.46
C ARG A 103 3.70 -22.18 -5.64
N ASP A 104 3.09 -21.81 -4.53
CA ASP A 104 1.82 -21.10 -4.53
C ASP A 104 2.09 -19.60 -4.41
N ASP A 105 1.69 -18.81 -5.40
CA ASP A 105 2.02 -17.39 -5.47
C ASP A 105 0.82 -16.48 -5.25
N TRP A 106 -0.37 -16.89 -5.70
CA TRP A 106 -1.54 -16.04 -5.72
C TRP A 106 -2.79 -16.73 -5.20
N ILE A 107 -3.64 -15.92 -4.58
CA ILE A 107 -5.03 -16.20 -4.27
C ILE A 107 -5.88 -15.37 -5.24
N VAL A 108 -6.76 -16.04 -5.97
CA VAL A 108 -7.57 -15.44 -7.01
C VAL A 108 -9.04 -15.61 -6.63
N GLY A 109 -9.71 -14.48 -6.41
CA GLY A 109 -11.16 -14.45 -6.22
C GLY A 109 -11.88 -14.99 -7.45
N THR A 110 -13.11 -15.46 -7.26
CA THR A 110 -13.94 -15.97 -8.36
C THR A 110 -14.15 -14.94 -9.49
N ASP A 111 -14.16 -13.66 -9.13
CA ASP A 111 -14.21 -12.49 -10.02
C ASP A 111 -12.86 -12.17 -10.71
N GLY A 112 -11.74 -12.57 -10.10
CA GLY A 112 -10.39 -12.34 -10.61
C GLY A 112 -9.89 -13.38 -11.61
N VAL A 113 -10.55 -14.53 -11.75
CA VAL A 113 -10.10 -15.65 -12.61
C VAL A 113 -9.89 -15.20 -14.06
N GLY A 114 -10.85 -14.46 -14.62
CA GLY A 114 -10.79 -14.04 -16.02
C GLY A 114 -9.63 -13.07 -16.30
N ASP A 115 -9.31 -12.20 -15.35
CA ASP A 115 -8.16 -11.30 -15.45
C ASP A 115 -6.85 -12.07 -15.31
N PHE A 116 -6.76 -12.95 -14.31
CA PHE A 116 -5.57 -13.75 -14.07
C PHE A 116 -5.19 -14.61 -15.27
N VAL A 117 -6.17 -15.29 -15.87
CA VAL A 117 -5.95 -16.12 -17.07
C VAL A 117 -5.42 -15.30 -18.24
N LYS A 118 -5.90 -14.06 -18.42
CA LYS A 118 -5.45 -13.17 -19.51
C LYS A 118 -4.07 -12.56 -19.25
N ASN A 119 -3.70 -12.36 -17.98
CA ASN A 119 -2.51 -11.62 -17.57
C ASN A 119 -1.49 -12.50 -16.81
N ALA A 120 -1.55 -13.82 -16.92
CA ALA A 120 -0.74 -14.75 -16.12
C ALA A 120 0.78 -14.49 -16.17
N ASP A 121 1.32 -14.11 -17.32
CA ASP A 121 2.75 -13.79 -17.47
C ASP A 121 3.16 -12.54 -16.69
N LYS A 122 2.26 -11.56 -16.56
CA LYS A 122 2.50 -10.38 -15.71
C LYS A 122 2.55 -10.79 -14.23
N HIS A 123 1.66 -11.70 -13.82
CA HIS A 123 1.66 -12.23 -12.45
C HIS A 123 2.90 -13.05 -12.15
N TYR A 124 3.41 -13.84 -13.11
CA TYR A 124 4.67 -14.57 -12.98
C TYR A 124 5.85 -13.63 -12.74
N ASN A 125 6.01 -12.63 -13.62
CA ASN A 125 7.07 -11.64 -13.50
C ASN A 125 6.97 -10.86 -12.17
N LYS A 126 5.75 -10.58 -11.70
CA LYS A 126 5.50 -9.91 -10.43
C LYS A 126 5.81 -10.81 -9.22
N ALA A 127 5.55 -12.11 -9.28
CA ALA A 127 5.87 -13.05 -8.20
C ALA A 127 7.39 -13.20 -8.03
N ALA A 128 8.12 -13.39 -9.15
CA ALA A 128 9.58 -13.42 -9.14
C ALA A 128 10.19 -12.12 -8.59
N TRP A 129 9.54 -10.98 -8.87
CA TRP A 129 9.92 -9.70 -8.29
C TRP A 129 9.66 -9.64 -6.77
N ILE A 130 8.50 -10.10 -6.28
CA ILE A 130 8.17 -10.09 -4.84
C ILE A 130 9.14 -10.95 -4.02
N GLU A 131 9.56 -12.11 -4.54
CA GLU A 131 10.48 -13.01 -3.83
C GLU A 131 11.91 -12.49 -3.75
N ASN A 132 12.44 -11.98 -4.87
CA ASN A 132 13.79 -11.44 -4.92
C ASN A 132 13.95 -10.16 -4.09
N PHE A 133 12.86 -9.49 -3.74
CA PHE A 133 12.83 -8.30 -2.87
C PHE A 133 12.49 -8.61 -1.40
N GLY A 134 12.03 -9.84 -1.11
CA GLY A 134 11.62 -10.27 0.23
C GLY A 134 12.67 -11.05 1.02
N GLY A 135 13.67 -11.65 0.35
CA GLY A 135 14.56 -12.62 0.99
C GLY A 135 13.81 -13.88 1.43
N ALA A 136 14.47 -15.03 1.37
CA ALA A 136 13.85 -16.30 1.74
C ALA A 136 13.45 -16.37 3.23
N ASP A 137 14.07 -15.55 4.10
CA ASP A 137 13.92 -15.66 5.55
C ASP A 137 13.70 -14.31 6.29
N GLN A 138 13.27 -13.24 5.61
CA GLN A 138 13.04 -11.95 6.27
C GLN A 138 11.57 -11.51 6.21
N LEU A 139 10.91 -11.54 7.36
CA LEU A 139 9.69 -10.79 7.65
C LEU A 139 9.88 -9.33 7.22
N PHE A 140 9.14 -8.91 6.20
CA PHE A 140 8.85 -7.52 5.78
C PHE A 140 9.98 -6.49 5.95
N ASN A 141 10.91 -6.42 4.99
CA ASN A 141 11.82 -5.28 4.89
C ASN A 141 11.14 -4.10 4.17
N THR A 142 10.68 -3.12 4.96
CA THR A 142 9.98 -1.91 4.50
C THR A 142 10.76 -1.11 3.45
N LYS A 143 12.10 -1.17 3.44
CA LYS A 143 12.93 -0.39 2.50
C LYS A 143 12.93 -0.93 1.06
N SER A 144 12.71 -2.23 0.86
CA SER A 144 12.73 -2.86 -0.48
C SER A 144 11.43 -2.62 -1.25
N VAL A 145 10.29 -2.58 -0.54
CA VAL A 145 8.96 -2.29 -1.08
C VAL A 145 8.90 -0.88 -1.68
N LEU A 146 9.50 0.10 -1.01
CA LEU A 146 9.46 1.51 -1.41
C LEU A 146 10.42 1.84 -2.56
N GLN A 147 11.56 1.15 -2.66
CA GLN A 147 12.44 1.23 -3.84
C GLN A 147 11.82 0.58 -5.08
N GLY A 148 11.01 -0.48 -4.90
CA GLY A 148 10.21 -1.11 -5.95
C GLY A 148 9.08 -0.23 -6.49
N TYR A 149 8.41 0.47 -5.57
CA TYR A 149 7.27 1.35 -5.82
C TYR A 149 7.58 2.51 -6.79
N GLY A 150 8.85 2.95 -6.83
CA GLY A 150 9.28 4.06 -7.70
C GLY A 150 9.51 3.71 -9.17
N ARG A 151 9.45 2.42 -9.57
CA ARG A 151 9.88 1.99 -10.92
C ARG A 151 8.78 1.54 -11.88
N THR A 152 7.51 1.39 -11.46
CA THR A 152 6.46 0.76 -12.29
C THR A 152 5.23 1.64 -12.58
N TRP A 153 5.29 2.94 -12.28
CA TRP A 153 4.23 3.89 -12.63
C TRP A 153 4.19 4.12 -14.16
N THR A 154 3.36 3.35 -14.85
CA THR A 154 2.71 3.80 -16.09
C THR A 154 1.21 3.96 -15.81
N PRO A 155 0.52 4.94 -16.43
CA PRO A 155 -0.92 5.15 -16.22
C PRO A 155 -1.78 3.89 -16.45
N GLN A 156 -1.30 2.98 -17.30
CA GLN A 156 -1.95 1.70 -17.62
C GLN A 156 -1.89 0.70 -16.44
N ASN A 157 -0.87 0.77 -15.60
CA ASN A 157 -0.69 -0.13 -14.45
C ASN A 157 -1.52 0.29 -13.23
N ILE A 158 -1.94 1.55 -13.12
CA ILE A 158 -2.84 2.02 -12.05
C ILE A 158 -4.28 1.60 -12.36
N ALA A 159 -4.70 1.73 -13.62
CA ALA A 159 -6.03 1.36 -14.07
C ALA A 159 -6.25 -0.16 -14.10
N THR A 160 -5.18 -0.95 -14.27
CA THR A 160 -5.22 -2.42 -14.30
C THR A 160 -4.72 -3.07 -13.00
N GLY A 161 -4.16 -2.28 -12.07
CA GLY A 161 -3.46 -2.77 -10.87
C GLY A 161 -4.16 -2.44 -9.55
N LEU A 162 -5.48 -2.24 -9.59
CA LEU A 162 -6.34 -1.97 -8.45
C LEU A 162 -7.44 -3.05 -8.28
N THR A 163 -7.09 -4.31 -8.53
CA THR A 163 -7.91 -5.47 -8.18
C THR A 163 -7.21 -6.30 -7.11
N ILE A 164 -7.04 -5.70 -5.94
CA ILE A 164 -6.70 -6.37 -4.68
C ILE A 164 -7.81 -5.96 -3.71
N GLY A 165 -8.53 -6.93 -3.15
CA GLY A 165 -9.69 -6.78 -2.27
C GLY A 165 -9.93 -5.37 -1.72
N LEU A 166 -10.98 -4.72 -2.24
CA LEU A 166 -11.41 -3.35 -1.94
C LEU A 166 -11.57 -3.13 -0.43
N GLY A 167 -10.56 -2.52 0.19
CA GLY A 167 -10.57 -2.08 1.59
C GLY A 167 -9.23 -2.29 2.30
N GLY A 168 -8.76 -3.54 2.34
CA GLY A 168 -7.57 -3.92 3.12
C GLY A 168 -6.25 -3.42 2.54
N TYR A 169 -6.05 -3.53 1.22
CA TYR A 169 -4.76 -3.17 0.62
C TYR A 169 -4.53 -1.66 0.50
N LEU A 170 -5.58 -0.87 0.24
CA LEU A 170 -5.48 0.60 0.29
C LEU A 170 -5.23 1.11 1.71
N ALA A 171 -5.84 0.47 2.72
CA ALA A 171 -5.60 0.80 4.12
C ALA A 171 -4.17 0.40 4.55
N LEU A 172 -3.69 -0.78 4.18
CA LEU A 172 -2.33 -1.25 4.46
C LEU A 172 -1.26 -0.47 3.69
N SER A 173 -1.49 -0.13 2.42
CA SER A 173 -0.56 0.71 1.65
C SER A 173 -0.50 2.11 2.24
N GLN A 174 -1.64 2.69 2.62
CA GLN A 174 -1.67 3.98 3.27
C GLN A 174 -1.07 3.93 4.67
N SER A 175 -1.26 2.88 5.47
CA SER A 175 -0.66 2.75 6.80
C SER A 175 0.87 2.62 6.74
N LEU A 176 1.40 1.88 5.77
CA LEU A 176 2.84 1.78 5.50
C LEU A 176 3.43 3.08 4.96
N LEU A 177 2.75 3.74 4.02
CA LEU A 177 3.16 5.06 3.54
C LEU A 177 3.11 6.11 4.67
N ARG A 178 2.12 6.02 5.57
CA ARG A 178 2.00 6.90 6.74
C ARG A 178 3.17 6.71 7.69
N SER A 179 3.56 5.46 7.98
CA SER A 179 4.70 5.21 8.90
C SER A 179 6.01 5.74 8.34
N GLU A 180 6.27 5.59 7.03
CA GLU A 180 7.46 6.14 6.39
C GLU A 180 7.41 7.67 6.29
N ALA A 181 6.28 8.23 5.87
CA ALA A 181 6.11 9.68 5.77
C ALA A 181 6.36 10.37 7.11
N LYS A 182 5.86 9.79 8.21
CA LYS A 182 6.12 10.26 9.58
C LYS A 182 7.59 10.13 9.99
N GLY A 183 8.30 9.14 9.45
CA GLY A 183 9.73 8.94 9.71
C GLY A 183 10.64 9.95 9.00
N ILE A 184 10.21 10.53 7.86
CA ILE A 184 11.05 11.45 7.07
C ILE A 184 10.60 12.92 7.13
N VAL A 185 9.37 13.18 7.60
CA VAL A 185 8.79 14.53 7.73
C VAL A 185 8.59 14.85 9.21
N SER A 186 9.12 15.99 9.65
CA SER A 186 8.90 16.49 11.02
C SER A 186 7.44 16.91 11.23
N THR A 187 6.99 16.91 12.50
CA THR A 187 5.69 17.46 12.90
C THR A 187 5.66 18.99 12.87
N GLU A 188 6.84 19.62 12.95
CA GLU A 188 6.96 21.07 12.98
C GLU A 188 7.29 21.64 11.60
N LEU A 189 6.63 22.75 11.27
CA LEU A 189 6.93 23.56 10.11
C LEU A 189 8.22 24.36 10.32
N ARG A 190 9.06 24.44 9.28
CA ARG A 190 10.19 25.36 9.23
C ARG A 190 9.70 26.79 8.98
N THR A 191 9.15 27.41 10.02
CA THR A 191 8.36 28.66 9.97
C THR A 191 9.06 29.80 9.23
N GLN A 192 10.34 30.07 9.51
CA GLN A 192 11.08 31.16 8.84
C GLN A 192 11.20 30.94 7.32
N LYS A 193 11.45 29.69 6.90
CA LYS A 193 11.57 29.35 5.48
C LYS A 193 10.20 29.30 4.81
N GLN A 194 9.19 28.72 5.48
CA GLN A 194 7.83 28.66 4.96
C GLN A 194 7.28 30.07 4.71
N LYS A 195 7.35 30.96 5.71
CA LYS A 195 6.86 32.35 5.61
C LYS A 195 7.58 33.16 4.52
N SER A 196 8.89 32.94 4.34
CA SER A 196 9.66 33.71 3.34
C SER A 196 9.47 33.23 1.90
N GLN A 197 9.22 31.94 1.68
CA GLN A 197 9.28 31.34 0.32
C GLN A 197 7.95 30.75 -0.18
N HIS A 198 7.03 30.40 0.72
CA HIS A 198 5.87 29.57 0.41
C HIS A 198 4.58 30.04 1.10
N VAL A 199 4.54 31.27 1.62
CA VAL A 199 3.32 31.94 2.09
C VAL A 199 3.16 33.22 1.28
N VAL A 200 1.93 33.54 0.87
CA VAL A 200 1.61 34.77 0.15
C VAL A 200 2.20 35.99 0.90
N GLY A 201 2.85 36.90 0.17
CA GLY A 201 3.47 38.10 0.75
C GLY A 201 4.88 37.88 1.36
N GLY A 202 5.44 36.68 1.28
CA GLY A 202 6.82 36.41 1.68
C GLY A 202 7.87 37.02 0.73
N ASN A 203 9.05 37.33 1.28
CA ASN A 203 10.14 38.06 0.60
C ASN A 203 10.70 37.38 -0.67
N ALA A 204 10.49 36.08 -0.87
CA ALA A 204 11.05 35.33 -2.00
C ALA A 204 10.00 34.46 -2.69
N THR A 205 8.79 35.01 -2.88
CA THR A 205 7.61 34.30 -3.41
C THR A 205 7.34 34.52 -4.89
N THR A 206 7.99 35.50 -5.53
CA THR A 206 7.80 35.80 -6.96
C THR A 206 8.03 34.55 -7.82
N GLY A 207 7.01 34.13 -8.57
CA GLY A 207 7.05 32.95 -9.43
C GLY A 207 7.00 31.60 -8.69
N LYS A 208 6.73 31.58 -7.38
CA LYS A 208 6.63 30.35 -6.58
C LYS A 208 5.21 30.02 -6.18
N SER A 209 4.95 28.72 -6.01
CA SER A 209 3.73 28.24 -5.38
C SER A 209 3.68 28.63 -3.90
N THR A 210 2.52 29.07 -3.43
CA THR A 210 2.33 29.66 -2.10
C THR A 210 1.05 29.17 -1.42
N MET A 211 1.12 29.05 -0.09
CA MET A 211 0.00 28.86 0.83
C MET A 211 -0.57 30.24 1.21
N ASN A 212 -1.84 30.34 1.65
CA ASN A 212 -2.39 31.64 2.06
C ASN A 212 -1.79 32.08 3.41
N SER A 213 -1.46 31.14 4.29
CA SER A 213 -0.86 31.41 5.60
C SER A 213 0.16 30.34 5.99
N ALA A 214 0.96 30.61 7.02
CA ALA A 214 1.81 29.58 7.65
C ALA A 214 0.97 28.56 8.44
N GLU A 215 -0.21 28.97 8.91
CA GLU A 215 -1.16 28.11 9.61
C GLU A 215 -1.77 27.09 8.65
N ASP A 216 -2.15 27.48 7.44
CA ASP A 216 -2.58 26.57 6.37
C ASP A 216 -1.50 25.51 6.08
N ALA A 217 -0.23 25.92 6.08
CA ALA A 217 0.89 25.00 5.89
C ALA A 217 1.04 24.03 7.07
N GLN A 218 0.83 24.49 8.30
CA GLN A 218 0.82 23.63 9.49
C GLN A 218 -0.38 22.68 9.46
N ASN A 219 -1.57 23.14 9.05
CA ASN A 219 -2.77 22.29 8.92
C ASN A 219 -2.57 21.14 7.92
N VAL A 220 -1.87 21.38 6.80
CA VAL A 220 -1.50 20.31 5.86
C VAL A 220 -0.53 19.32 6.50
N LEU A 221 0.43 19.81 7.29
CA LEU A 221 1.41 18.99 7.98
C LEU A 221 0.75 18.14 9.08
N ASP A 222 -0.12 18.75 9.87
CA ASP A 222 -0.91 18.10 10.91
C ASP A 222 -1.84 17.06 10.29
N ALA A 223 -2.51 17.38 9.16
CA ALA A 223 -3.33 16.42 8.43
C ALA A 223 -2.52 15.19 7.95
N LEU A 224 -1.25 15.37 7.52
CA LEU A 224 -0.37 14.24 7.21
C LEU A 224 -0.16 13.35 8.45
N HIS A 225 0.13 13.96 9.61
CA HIS A 225 0.44 13.25 10.85
C HIS A 225 -0.80 12.64 11.53
N ASN A 226 -1.96 13.28 11.40
CA ASN A 226 -3.25 12.85 11.95
C ASN A 226 -4.01 11.91 11.00
N ASN A 227 -3.43 11.62 9.85
CA ASN A 227 -3.97 10.75 8.82
C ASN A 227 -5.19 11.29 8.05
N GLU A 228 -5.39 12.60 8.05
CA GLU A 228 -6.51 13.31 7.45
C GLU A 228 -6.22 13.66 5.98
N GLY A 229 -5.95 12.66 5.14
CA GLY A 229 -5.68 12.86 3.72
C GLY A 229 -5.00 11.65 3.05
N GLN A 230 -4.56 11.82 1.81
CA GLN A 230 -4.02 10.75 0.97
C GLN A 230 -2.55 10.97 0.62
N ILE A 231 -1.69 9.98 0.88
CA ILE A 231 -0.29 10.00 0.45
C ILE A 231 -0.24 9.41 -0.96
N LEU A 232 0.23 10.19 -1.92
CA LEU A 232 0.29 9.78 -3.33
C LEU A 232 1.65 9.21 -3.70
N LYS A 233 2.73 9.74 -3.12
CA LYS A 233 4.11 9.30 -3.38
C LYS A 233 5.05 9.70 -2.24
N ILE A 234 6.04 8.86 -1.97
CA ILE A 234 7.15 9.17 -1.08
C ILE A 234 8.45 9.09 -1.88
N GLU A 235 9.35 10.04 -1.69
CA GLU A 235 10.70 10.06 -2.24
C GLU A 235 11.70 10.14 -1.08
N PRO A 236 12.05 9.00 -0.44
CA PRO A 236 12.84 8.98 0.79
C PRO A 236 14.23 9.56 0.58
N GLY A 237 14.86 9.28 -0.56
CA GLY A 237 16.18 9.83 -0.92
C GLY A 237 16.20 11.35 -1.07
N GLN A 238 15.04 12.01 -1.16
CA GLN A 238 14.92 13.46 -1.24
C GLN A 238 14.21 14.08 -0.02
N ASN A 239 13.80 13.25 0.95
CA ASN A 239 12.92 13.60 2.06
C ASN A 239 11.65 14.33 1.59
N ARG A 240 10.96 13.79 0.58
CA ARG A 240 9.72 14.39 0.04
C ARG A 240 8.54 13.44 0.15
N VAL A 241 7.39 14.00 0.48
CA VAL A 241 6.10 13.33 0.45
C VAL A 241 5.15 14.15 -0.41
N TYR A 242 4.43 13.49 -1.32
CA TYR A 242 3.34 14.11 -2.07
C TYR A 242 2.02 13.69 -1.43
N PHE A 243 1.24 14.66 -1.00
CA PHE A 243 0.10 14.49 -0.13
C PHE A 243 -1.08 15.32 -0.63
N ARG A 244 -2.25 14.69 -0.78
CA ARG A 244 -3.51 15.37 -1.09
C ARG A 244 -4.31 15.57 0.20
N PHE A 245 -4.72 16.80 0.42
CA PHE A 245 -5.59 17.19 1.53
C PHE A 245 -6.54 18.28 1.10
N ASP A 246 -7.84 17.96 1.08
CA ASP A 246 -8.86 18.88 0.55
C ASP A 246 -9.27 19.96 1.56
N GLY A 247 -8.87 19.85 2.83
CA GLY A 247 -9.14 20.84 3.87
C GLY A 247 -8.34 22.14 3.72
N VAL A 248 -7.32 22.17 2.87
CA VAL A 248 -6.51 23.37 2.57
C VAL A 248 -6.35 23.52 1.06
N THR A 249 -6.38 24.76 0.59
CA THR A 249 -6.13 25.09 -0.82
C THR A 249 -4.97 26.07 -0.94
N GLY A 250 -3.91 25.64 -1.64
CA GLY A 250 -2.79 26.48 -2.02
C GLY A 250 -2.88 27.02 -3.44
N ASN A 251 -1.93 27.89 -3.79
CA ASN A 251 -1.78 28.45 -5.14
C ASN A 251 -0.53 27.85 -5.78
N PHE A 252 -0.73 26.98 -6.77
CA PHE A 252 0.34 26.46 -7.61
C PHE A 252 0.65 27.46 -8.72
N VAL A 253 1.93 27.82 -8.89
CA VAL A 253 2.35 28.74 -9.96
C VAL A 253 3.16 27.99 -11.02
N ASN A 254 2.75 28.11 -12.28
CA ASN A 254 3.49 27.61 -13.43
C ASN A 254 3.60 28.71 -14.48
N GLN A 255 4.83 29.12 -14.83
CA GLN A 255 5.10 30.14 -15.85
C GLN A 255 4.25 31.42 -15.70
N GLY A 256 4.03 31.85 -14.45
CA GLY A 256 3.23 33.05 -14.14
C GLY A 256 1.72 32.85 -14.05
N THR A 257 1.20 31.67 -14.43
CA THR A 257 -0.21 31.31 -14.23
C THR A 257 -0.39 30.65 -12.86
N SER A 258 -1.39 31.10 -12.10
CA SER A 258 -1.73 30.57 -10.78
C SER A 258 -2.96 29.67 -10.86
N GLU A 259 -2.85 28.44 -10.38
CA GLU A 259 -3.95 27.47 -10.27
C GLU A 259 -4.14 27.05 -8.82
N LYS A 260 -5.39 26.81 -8.40
CA LYS A 260 -5.68 26.28 -7.06
C LYS A 260 -5.27 24.82 -6.96
N SER A 261 -4.69 24.43 -5.83
CA SER A 261 -4.22 23.07 -5.61
C SER A 261 -4.41 22.62 -4.16
N SER A 262 -5.04 21.46 -4.00
CA SER A 262 -5.13 20.68 -2.75
C SER A 262 -4.09 19.54 -2.72
N LEU A 263 -3.09 19.63 -3.60
CA LEU A 263 -1.99 18.68 -3.71
C LEU A 263 -0.69 19.36 -3.31
N PHE A 264 -0.01 18.76 -2.35
CA PHE A 264 1.15 19.34 -1.69
C PHE A 264 2.36 18.43 -1.80
N MET A 265 3.53 19.04 -1.99
CA MET A 265 4.81 18.43 -1.71
C MET A 265 5.29 18.91 -0.35
N ILE A 266 5.50 17.97 0.56
CA ILE A 266 6.04 18.21 1.89
C ILE A 266 7.49 17.75 1.89
N LYS A 267 8.40 18.68 2.13
CA LYS A 267 9.84 18.41 2.19
C LYS A 267 10.29 18.40 3.65
N GLY A 268 10.72 17.24 4.13
CA GLY A 268 11.30 17.07 5.45
C GLY A 268 12.73 17.62 5.52
N SER A 269 13.09 18.19 6.67
CA SER A 269 14.47 18.54 7.00
C SER A 269 14.67 18.46 8.52
N SER A 270 15.92 18.43 8.96
CA SER A 270 16.27 18.43 10.40
C SER A 270 15.76 19.67 11.14
N ASN A 271 15.49 20.77 10.42
CA ASN A 271 15.05 22.06 10.97
C ASN A 271 13.55 22.32 10.74
N GLY A 272 12.75 21.26 10.59
CA GLY A 272 11.33 21.36 10.26
C GLY A 272 11.01 21.08 8.79
N ALA A 273 9.72 20.98 8.47
CA ALA A 273 9.21 20.68 7.15
C ALA A 273 8.84 21.96 6.38
N THR A 274 8.82 21.87 5.05
CA THR A 274 8.22 22.92 4.19
C THR A 274 7.14 22.32 3.31
N VAL A 275 6.01 23.00 3.21
CA VAL A 275 4.83 22.57 2.44
C VAL A 275 4.69 23.46 1.21
N VAL A 276 4.58 22.85 0.04
CA VAL A 276 4.53 23.56 -1.24
C VAL A 276 3.38 23.02 -2.08
N PRO A 277 2.43 23.87 -2.54
CA PRO A 277 1.43 23.45 -3.52
C PRO A 277 2.10 23.06 -4.83
N VAL A 278 1.66 21.94 -5.41
CA VAL A 278 2.16 21.47 -6.71
C VAL A 278 1.03 21.37 -7.72
N ASN A 279 1.37 21.09 -8.98
CA ASN A 279 0.42 21.01 -10.08
C ASN A 279 -0.76 20.08 -9.72
N PRO A 280 -2.01 20.57 -9.69
CA PRO A 280 -3.18 19.77 -9.29
C PRO A 280 -3.45 18.60 -10.25
N LYS A 281 -2.93 18.66 -11.47
CA LYS A 281 -3.02 17.62 -12.51
C LYS A 281 -1.81 16.70 -12.53
N LYS A 282 -0.89 16.81 -11.56
CA LYS A 282 0.31 15.96 -11.50
C LYS A 282 -0.10 14.51 -11.29
N THR A 283 0.26 13.66 -12.24
CA THR A 283 0.22 12.21 -12.09
C THR A 283 1.48 11.77 -11.36
N PHE A 284 1.34 10.83 -10.43
CA PHE A 284 2.48 10.27 -9.70
C PHE A 284 3.07 9.06 -10.40
#